data_AF-A0A4R6SFM4-F1
#
_entry.id   AF-A0A4R6SFM4-F1
#
_cell.length_a   1.000
_cell.length_b   1.000
_cell.length_c   1.000
_cell.angle_alpha   90.00
_cell.angle_beta   90.00
_cell.angle_gamma   90.00
#
_symmetry.space_group_name_H-M   'P 1'
#
loop_
_entity.id
_entity.type
_entity.pdbx_description
1 polymer ?
#
loop_
_entity_poly.entity_id
_entity_poly.type
_entity_poly.pdbx_seq_one_letter_code
_entity_poly.pdbx_strand_id
1 'polypeptide(L)'
;MTSFEGRQADLPPGPVANPAQPHEDVSEKSIGDLLGEISRDLSVLMRQEVELATAEIKQEVAKTGKGAGMLAGAGFAGYMVLLFASIALWAGLSNVIDAGWSALIVMAIWAVIAVVLGVSGRTRLRAVHPKPERTVDTLKRVPDALKGQ
;
A
#
# COMPACT_ATOMS: atom_id res chain seq x y z
N MET A 1 22.37 -7.94 64.30
CA MET A 1 22.65 -6.74 65.12
C MET A 1 23.67 -5.89 64.40
N THR A 2 23.23 -4.92 63.60
CA THR A 2 24.07 -3.80 63.15
C THR A 2 23.21 -2.55 63.19
N SER A 3 23.75 -1.54 63.86
CA SER A 3 23.15 -0.28 64.26
C SER A 3 22.70 0.54 63.05
N PHE A 4 21.46 1.04 63.06
CA PHE A 4 21.01 2.10 62.15
C PHE A 4 21.27 3.43 62.85
N GLU A 5 22.45 4.00 62.58
CA GLU A 5 22.83 5.34 62.99
C GLU A 5 22.02 6.38 62.20
N GLY A 6 21.43 7.32 62.94
CA GLY A 6 20.58 8.38 62.41
C GLY A 6 21.35 9.29 61.46
N ARG A 7 20.94 9.29 60.20
CA ARG A 7 21.25 10.37 59.26
C ARG A 7 20.10 11.36 59.27
N GLN A 8 20.24 12.37 60.13
CA GLN A 8 19.42 13.57 60.12
C GLN A 8 19.75 14.32 58.82
N ALA A 9 18.90 14.17 57.81
CA ALA A 9 18.99 14.94 56.58
C ALA A 9 18.46 16.34 56.88
N ASP A 10 19.36 17.30 56.88
CA ASP A 10 19.06 18.73 56.90
C ASP A 10 18.22 19.05 55.65
N LEU A 11 16.91 19.24 55.84
CA LEU A 11 16.00 19.56 54.75
C LEU A 11 16.21 21.03 54.39
N PRO A 12 16.45 21.38 53.11
CA PRO A 12 16.48 22.78 52.71
C PRO A 12 15.17 23.46 53.12
N PRO A 13 15.19 24.73 53.55
CA PRO A 13 13.97 25.44 53.90
C PRO A 13 13.00 25.33 52.73
N GLY A 14 11.81 24.78 53.03
CA GLY A 14 10.78 24.57 52.02
C GLY A 14 10.46 25.88 51.28
N PRO A 15 10.05 25.81 50.00
CA PRO A 15 9.72 27.00 49.23
C PRO A 15 8.79 27.90 50.04
N VAL A 16 9.28 29.09 50.43
CA VAL A 16 8.44 30.14 50.97
C VAL A 16 7.41 30.44 49.89
N ALA A 17 6.16 30.04 50.15
CA ALA A 17 5.04 30.33 49.28
C ALA A 17 4.95 31.85 49.13
N ASN A 18 5.42 32.35 47.99
CA ASN A 18 5.28 33.74 47.61
C ASN A 18 3.78 33.97 47.34
N PRO A 19 3.06 34.79 48.14
CA PRO A 19 1.62 34.98 48.00
C PRO A 19 1.23 35.87 46.81
N ALA A 20 2.09 35.96 45.78
CA ALA A 20 1.89 36.76 44.58
C ALA A 20 2.17 35.97 43.28
N GLN A 21 2.01 34.65 43.31
CA GLN A 21 1.72 33.91 42.07
C GLN A 21 0.19 33.96 41.92
N PRO A 22 -0.36 34.63 40.90
CA PRO A 22 -1.76 34.46 40.54
C PRO A 22 -1.96 32.96 40.35
N HIS A 23 -2.68 32.32 41.26
CA HIS A 23 -3.28 31.04 40.97
C HIS A 23 -4.21 31.32 39.80
N GLU A 24 -3.82 30.90 38.58
CA GLU A 24 -4.77 30.83 37.48
C GLU A 24 -5.94 29.99 38.00
N ASP A 25 -7.06 30.67 38.21
CA ASP A 25 -8.30 30.09 38.70
C ASP A 25 -8.70 28.95 37.78
N VAL A 26 -8.45 27.71 38.24
CA VAL A 26 -8.98 26.49 37.63
C VAL A 26 -10.51 26.40 37.87
N SER A 27 -11.13 27.43 38.47
CA SER A 27 -12.52 27.41 38.93
C SER A 27 -13.55 27.96 37.94
N GLU A 28 -13.19 28.49 36.77
CA GLU A 28 -14.19 28.95 35.77
C GLU A 28 -13.84 28.58 34.32
N LYS A 29 -13.29 27.39 34.06
CA LYS A 29 -13.31 26.87 32.69
C LYS A 29 -14.77 26.56 32.34
N SER A 30 -15.36 27.40 31.49
CA SER A 30 -16.74 27.27 31.07
C SER A 30 -16.95 25.90 30.39
N ILE A 31 -18.16 25.33 30.48
CA ILE A 31 -18.53 24.13 29.71
C ILE A 31 -18.23 24.34 28.21
N GLY A 32 -18.33 25.59 27.72
CA GLY A 32 -17.96 25.95 26.36
C GLY A 32 -16.47 25.81 26.05
N ASP A 33 -15.59 26.09 27.02
CA ASP A 33 -14.14 25.97 26.87
C ASP A 33 -13.70 24.50 26.84
N LEU A 34 -14.32 23.65 27.65
CA LEU A 34 -14.08 22.20 27.67
C LEU A 34 -14.55 21.53 26.37
N LEU A 35 -15.72 21.91 25.86
CA LEU A 35 -16.22 21.45 24.55
C LEU A 35 -15.32 21.92 23.40
N GLY A 36 -14.79 23.14 23.47
CA GLY A 36 -13.84 23.67 22.50
C GLY A 36 -12.52 22.90 22.49
N GLU A 37 -12.02 22.49 23.67
CA GLU A 37 -10.80 21.71 23.83
C GLU A 37 -10.96 20.29 23.28
N ILE A 38 -12.06 19.60 23.63
CA ILE A 38 -12.40 18.26 23.09
C ILE A 38 -12.56 18.30 21.57
N SER A 39 -13.27 19.30 21.03
CA SER A 39 -13.45 19.46 19.58
C SER A 39 -12.10 19.65 18.85
N ARG A 40 -11.19 20.42 19.48
CA ARG A 40 -9.84 20.63 18.95
C ARG A 40 -9.01 19.36 19.01
N ASP A 41 -9.09 18.58 20.08
CA ASP A 41 -8.38 17.30 20.22
C ASP A 41 -8.90 16.26 19.22
N LEU A 42 -10.22 16.16 19.02
CA LEU A 42 -10.81 15.32 17.97
C LEU A 42 -10.36 15.75 16.57
N SER A 43 -10.29 17.06 16.32
CA SER A 43 -9.79 17.59 15.04
C SER A 43 -8.32 17.25 14.81
N VAL A 44 -7.51 17.20 15.88
CA VAL A 44 -6.11 16.77 15.84
C VAL A 44 -6.00 15.27 15.55
N LEU A 45 -6.79 14.43 16.22
CA LEU A 45 -6.82 12.97 15.98
C LEU A 45 -7.26 12.63 14.56
N MET A 46 -8.31 13.28 14.06
CA MET A 46 -8.78 13.09 12.68
C MET A 46 -7.70 13.45 11.66
N ARG A 47 -6.98 14.56 11.88
CA ARG A 47 -5.86 14.92 11.01
C ARG A 47 -4.74 13.89 11.06
N GLN A 48 -4.42 13.35 12.24
CA GLN A 48 -3.41 12.30 12.40
C GLN A 48 -3.79 11.00 11.69
N GLU A 49 -5.05 10.56 11.80
CA GLU A 49 -5.55 9.38 11.08
C GLU A 49 -5.46 9.57 9.55
N VAL A 50 -5.80 10.77 9.05
CA VAL A 50 -5.64 11.09 7.63
C VAL A 50 -4.17 11.12 7.21
N GLU A 51 -3.29 11.69 8.03
CA GLU A 51 -1.84 11.70 7.78
C GLU A 51 -1.25 10.28 7.78
N LEU A 52 -1.68 9.42 8.71
CA LEU A 52 -1.26 8.04 8.81
C LEU A 52 -1.77 7.22 7.61
N ALA A 53 -3.06 7.29 7.31
CA ALA A 53 -3.65 6.61 6.16
C ALA A 53 -2.97 7.06 4.85
N THR A 54 -2.68 8.35 4.72
CA THR A 54 -1.92 8.88 3.58
C THR A 54 -0.51 8.30 3.52
N ALA A 55 0.17 8.16 4.67
CA ALA A 55 1.51 7.58 4.72
C ALA A 55 1.50 6.09 4.37
N GLU A 56 0.53 5.33 4.87
CA GLU A 56 0.36 3.89 4.58
C GLU A 56 0.05 3.67 3.10
N ILE A 57 -0.89 4.43 2.53
CA ILE A 57 -1.20 4.38 1.09
C ILE A 57 0.05 4.71 0.26
N LYS A 58 0.83 5.75 0.64
CA LYS A 58 2.07 6.08 -0.08
C LYS A 58 3.09 4.94 -0.04
N GLN A 59 3.26 4.29 1.12
CA GLN A 59 4.14 3.14 1.25
C GLN A 59 3.66 1.96 0.41
N GLU A 60 2.37 1.66 0.43
CA GLU A 60 1.76 0.59 -0.35
C GLU A 60 1.87 0.86 -1.86
N VAL A 61 1.60 2.09 -2.30
CA VAL A 61 1.78 2.53 -3.69
C VAL A 61 3.24 2.45 -4.11
N ALA A 62 4.19 2.86 -3.27
CA ALA A 62 5.61 2.76 -3.60
C ALA A 62 6.05 1.30 -3.74
N LYS A 63 5.61 0.43 -2.81
CA LYS A 63 5.92 -1.00 -2.83
C LYS A 63 5.32 -1.69 -4.07
N THR A 64 4.03 -1.46 -4.31
CA THR A 64 3.30 -2.00 -5.46
C THR A 64 3.86 -1.44 -6.77
N GLY A 65 4.17 -0.15 -6.81
CA GLY A 65 4.77 0.54 -7.95
C GLY A 65 6.15 -0.02 -8.31
N LYS A 66 7.00 -0.29 -7.32
CA LYS A 66 8.29 -0.97 -7.53
C LYS A 66 8.09 -2.37 -8.11
N GLY A 67 7.15 -3.15 -7.57
CA GLY A 67 6.81 -4.47 -8.09
C GLY A 67 6.30 -4.42 -9.54
N ALA A 68 5.37 -3.52 -9.84
CA ALA A 68 4.87 -3.30 -11.18
C ALA A 68 5.97 -2.85 -12.15
N GLY A 69 6.87 -1.96 -11.72
CA GLY A 69 8.03 -1.53 -12.50
C GLY A 69 9.01 -2.68 -12.78
N MET A 70 9.28 -3.54 -11.79
CA MET A 70 10.10 -4.74 -11.98
C MET A 70 9.46 -5.71 -12.97
N LEU A 71 8.14 -5.95 -12.89
CA LEU A 71 7.43 -6.80 -13.85
C LEU A 71 7.43 -6.22 -15.26
N ALA A 72 7.22 -4.91 -15.40
CA ALA A 72 7.32 -4.24 -16.70
C ALA A 72 8.74 -4.35 -17.28
N GLY A 73 9.76 -4.10 -16.46
CA GLY A 73 11.16 -4.26 -16.85
C GLY A 73 11.52 -5.69 -17.24
N ALA A 74 11.04 -6.70 -16.48
CA ALA A 74 11.22 -8.10 -16.80
C ALA A 74 10.51 -8.49 -18.11
N GLY A 75 9.31 -7.98 -18.34
CA GLY A 75 8.59 -8.17 -19.61
C GLY A 75 9.35 -7.60 -20.80
N PHE A 76 9.87 -6.37 -20.68
CA PHE A 76 10.70 -5.75 -21.71
C PHE A 76 12.01 -6.49 -21.94
N ALA A 77 12.73 -6.86 -20.88
CA ALA A 77 13.96 -7.64 -20.99
C ALA A 77 13.72 -9.01 -21.64
N GLY A 78 12.64 -9.70 -21.25
CA GLY A 78 12.23 -10.96 -21.88
C GLY A 78 11.90 -10.80 -23.37
N TYR A 79 11.23 -9.72 -23.75
CA TYR A 79 10.98 -9.38 -25.16
C TYR A 79 12.30 -9.15 -25.93
N MET A 80 13.26 -8.42 -25.35
CA MET A 80 14.59 -8.21 -25.96
C MET A 80 15.36 -9.53 -26.14
N VAL A 81 15.32 -10.43 -25.15
CA VAL A 81 15.93 -11.76 -25.27
C VAL A 81 15.32 -12.53 -26.44
N LEU A 82 13.99 -12.53 -26.55
CA LEU A 82 13.29 -13.23 -27.63
C LEU A 82 13.59 -12.63 -29.01
N LEU A 83 13.70 -11.30 -29.10
CA LEU A 83 14.09 -10.60 -30.32
C LEU A 83 15.50 -11.02 -30.76
N PHE A 84 16.49 -10.92 -29.87
CA PHE A 84 17.87 -11.29 -30.21
C PHE A 84 18.04 -12.78 -30.46
N ALA A 85 17.32 -13.64 -29.72
CA ALA A 85 17.28 -15.07 -30.00
C ALA A 85 16.73 -15.36 -31.40
N SER A 86 15.71 -14.62 -31.85
CA SER A 86 15.14 -14.77 -33.19
C SER A 86 16.13 -14.36 -34.28
N ILE A 87 16.82 -13.23 -34.08
CA ILE A 87 17.86 -12.76 -35.01
C ILE A 87 19.02 -13.74 -35.06
N ALA A 88 19.48 -14.22 -33.90
CA ALA A 88 20.57 -15.20 -33.81
C ALA A 88 20.19 -16.52 -34.45
N LEU A 89 18.95 -17.00 -34.25
CA LEU A 89 18.46 -18.21 -34.88
C LEU A 89 18.37 -18.05 -36.41
N TRP A 90 17.81 -16.94 -36.89
CA TRP A 90 17.76 -16.65 -38.32
C TRP A 90 19.18 -16.62 -38.90
N ALA A 91 20.07 -15.79 -38.35
CA ALA A 91 21.46 -15.68 -38.81
C ALA A 91 22.20 -17.02 -38.76
N GLY A 92 22.00 -17.80 -37.70
CA GLY A 92 22.56 -19.14 -37.53
C GLY A 92 22.12 -20.10 -38.63
N LEU A 93 20.81 -20.19 -38.88
CA LEU A 93 20.26 -21.03 -39.95
C LEU A 93 20.70 -20.55 -41.34
N SER A 94 20.85 -19.24 -41.55
CA SER A 94 21.33 -18.69 -42.83
C SER A 94 22.75 -19.13 -43.20
N ASN A 95 23.53 -19.69 -42.26
CA ASN A 95 24.84 -20.28 -42.57
C ASN A 95 24.75 -21.68 -43.19
N VAL A 96 23.61 -22.36 -43.05
CA VAL A 96 23.41 -23.74 -43.52
C VAL A 96 22.32 -23.87 -44.58
N ILE A 97 21.39 -22.91 -44.64
CA ILE A 97 20.31 -22.83 -45.63
C ILE A 97 20.17 -21.39 -46.15
N ASP A 98 19.44 -21.21 -47.25
CA ASP A 98 19.14 -19.88 -47.78
C ASP A 98 18.37 -19.01 -46.76
N ALA A 99 18.68 -17.72 -46.77
CA ALA A 99 18.18 -16.77 -45.79
C ALA A 99 16.65 -16.62 -45.81
N GLY A 100 16.01 -16.81 -46.96
CA GLY A 100 14.56 -16.79 -47.09
C GLY A 100 13.91 -17.97 -46.37
N TRP A 101 14.46 -19.18 -46.55
CA TRP A 101 13.98 -20.37 -45.85
C TRP A 101 14.23 -20.31 -44.34
N SER A 102 15.35 -19.73 -43.92
CA SER A 102 15.62 -19.45 -42.51
C SER A 102 14.55 -18.52 -41.90
N ALA A 103 14.21 -17.43 -42.60
CA ALA A 103 13.17 -16.50 -42.17
C ALA A 103 11.81 -17.20 -42.00
N LEU A 104 11.43 -18.06 -42.96
CA LEU A 104 10.18 -18.82 -42.92
C LEU A 104 10.11 -19.78 -41.72
N ILE A 105 11.23 -20.42 -41.36
CA ILE A 105 11.29 -21.29 -40.18
C ILE A 105 11.10 -20.48 -38.90
N VAL A 106 11.81 -19.37 -38.73
CA VAL A 106 11.67 -18.51 -37.55
C VAL A 106 10.25 -17.95 -37.45
N MET A 107 9.65 -17.54 -38.58
CA MET A 107 8.26 -17.11 -38.65
C MET A 107 7.30 -18.23 -38.23
N ALA A 108 7.49 -19.45 -38.72
CA ALA A 108 6.65 -20.60 -38.36
C ALA A 108 6.70 -20.90 -36.86
N ILE A 109 7.89 -20.83 -36.25
CA ILE A 109 8.06 -20.99 -34.79
C ILE A 109 7.24 -19.94 -34.04
N TRP A 110 7.35 -18.67 -34.42
CA TRP A 110 6.57 -17.59 -33.79
C TRP A 110 5.07 -17.74 -34.00
N ALA A 111 4.62 -18.20 -35.17
CA ALA A 111 3.21 -18.46 -35.44
C ALA A 111 2.65 -19.53 -34.49
N VAL A 112 3.39 -20.62 -34.27
CA VAL A 112 2.99 -21.68 -33.32
C VAL A 112 2.93 -21.13 -31.89
N ILE A 113 3.96 -20.38 -31.45
CA ILE A 113 3.98 -19.74 -30.13
C ILE A 113 2.76 -18.82 -29.97
N ALA A 114 2.46 -17.99 -30.96
CA ALA A 114 1.33 -17.05 -30.93
C ALA A 114 -0.02 -17.77 -30.80
N VAL A 115 -0.23 -18.87 -31.54
CA VAL A 115 -1.45 -19.69 -31.43
C VAL A 115 -1.57 -20.28 -30.02
N VAL A 116 -0.51 -20.88 -29.49
CA VAL A 116 -0.51 -21.49 -28.15
C VAL A 116 -0.80 -20.45 -27.07
N LEU A 117 -0.13 -19.30 -27.10
CA LEU A 117 -0.35 -18.20 -26.15
C LEU A 117 -1.75 -17.61 -26.29
N GLY A 118 -2.22 -17.41 -27.52
CA GLY A 118 -3.55 -16.85 -27.80
C GLY A 118 -4.67 -17.74 -27.27
N VAL A 119 -4.59 -19.05 -27.52
CA VAL A 119 -5.56 -20.03 -27.01
C VAL A 119 -5.49 -20.12 -25.49
N SER A 120 -4.29 -20.27 -24.93
CA SER A 120 -4.09 -20.39 -23.48
C SER A 120 -4.57 -19.14 -22.73
N GLY A 121 -4.23 -17.96 -23.24
CA GLY A 121 -4.65 -16.67 -22.69
C GLY A 121 -6.17 -16.52 -22.74
N ARG A 122 -6.79 -16.85 -23.88
CA ARG A 122 -8.24 -16.81 -24.02
C ARG A 122 -8.95 -17.75 -23.04
N THR A 123 -8.43 -18.95 -22.84
CA THR A 123 -8.99 -19.92 -21.87
C THR A 123 -8.89 -19.39 -20.44
N ARG A 124 -7.75 -18.84 -20.04
CA ARG A 124 -7.56 -18.26 -18.70
C ARG A 124 -8.46 -17.05 -18.46
N LEU A 125 -8.57 -16.15 -19.43
CA LEU A 125 -9.45 -14.98 -19.34
C LEU A 125 -10.93 -15.37 -19.21
N ARG A 126 -11.36 -16.44 -19.89
CA ARG A 126 -12.72 -16.97 -19.77
C ARG A 126 -13.02 -17.63 -18.42
N ALA A 127 -12.00 -18.09 -17.70
CA ALA A 127 -12.17 -18.70 -16.38
C ALA A 127 -12.31 -17.67 -15.25
N VAL A 128 -11.86 -16.43 -15.47
CA VAL A 128 -12.02 -15.34 -14.50
C VAL A 128 -13.46 -14.85 -14.53
N HIS A 129 -14.19 -15.03 -13.43
CA HIS A 129 -15.54 -14.48 -13.24
C HIS A 129 -15.43 -13.11 -12.55
N PRO A 130 -15.62 -11.99 -13.26
CA PRO A 130 -15.42 -10.65 -12.68
C PRO A 130 -16.53 -10.20 -11.73
N LYS A 131 -17.55 -11.03 -11.45
CA LYS A 131 -18.59 -10.68 -10.49
C LYS A 131 -18.25 -11.30 -9.13
N PRO A 132 -17.94 -10.49 -8.10
CA PRO A 132 -17.99 -10.97 -6.73
C PRO A 132 -19.46 -11.28 -6.41
N GLU A 133 -19.89 -12.52 -6.64
CA GLU A 133 -21.28 -12.95 -6.45
C GLU A 133 -21.79 -12.60 -5.05
N ARG A 134 -20.90 -12.70 -4.05
CA ARG A 134 -21.20 -12.39 -2.64
C ARG A 134 -21.43 -10.90 -2.36
N THR A 135 -20.73 -10.01 -3.04
CA THR A 135 -20.88 -8.56 -2.84
C THR A 135 -22.15 -8.03 -3.54
N VAL A 136 -22.46 -8.56 -4.73
CA VAL A 136 -23.67 -8.17 -5.47
C VAL A 136 -24.93 -8.64 -4.77
N ASP A 137 -24.93 -9.84 -4.17
CA ASP A 137 -26.09 -10.35 -3.43
C ASP A 137 -26.33 -9.62 -2.11
N THR A 138 -25.27 -9.16 -1.44
CA THR A 138 -25.38 -8.38 -0.21
C THR A 138 -25.93 -6.98 -0.51
N LEU A 139 -25.46 -6.33 -1.59
CA LEU A 139 -25.95 -5.01 -2.01
C LEU A 139 -27.40 -5.04 -2.51
N LYS A 140 -27.85 -6.13 -3.12
CA LYS A 140 -29.25 -6.32 -3.53
C LYS A 140 -30.22 -6.50 -2.35
N ARG A 141 -29.73 -6.81 -1.14
CA ARG A 141 -30.54 -6.93 0.09
C ARG A 141 -30.67 -5.63 0.89
N VAL A 142 -29.91 -4.59 0.55
CA VAL A 142 -29.95 -3.28 1.22
C VAL A 142 -31.18 -2.40 0.89
N PRO A 143 -31.92 -2.51 -0.24
CA PRO A 143 -33.04 -1.62 -0.50
C PRO A 143 -34.26 -1.86 0.40
N ASP A 144 -34.36 -3.03 1.06
CA ASP A 144 -35.49 -3.34 1.93
C ASP A 144 -35.33 -2.74 3.35
N ALA A 145 -34.10 -2.46 3.79
CA ALA A 145 -33.83 -1.87 5.10
C ALA A 145 -34.02 -0.34 5.16
N LEU A 146 -34.05 0.33 4.00
CA LEU A 146 -34.22 1.79 3.88
C LEU A 146 -35.65 2.22 3.49
N LYS A 147 -36.55 1.27 3.23
CA LYS A 147 -37.94 1.55 2.79
C LYS A 147 -39.00 1.46 3.91
N GLY A 148 -38.59 1.29 5.17
CA GLY A 148 -39.55 1.15 6.26
C GLY A 148 -39.02 1.63 7.61
N GLN A 149 -38.93 2.95 7.78
CA GLN A 149 -39.45 3.71 8.94
C GLN A 149 -39.85 5.10 8.47
#